data_AF-V5FQC2-F1
#
_entry.id   AF-V5FQC2-F1
#
_cell.length_a   1.000
_cell.length_b   1.000
_cell.length_c   1.000
_cell.angle_alpha   90.00
_cell.angle_beta   90.00
_cell.angle_gamma   90.00
#
_symmetry.space_group_name_H-M   'P 1'
#
loop_
_entity.id
_entity.type
_entity.pdbx_description
1 polymer ?
#
loop_
_entity_poly.entity_id
_entity_poly.type
_entity_poly.pdbx_seq_one_letter_code
_entity_poly.pdbx_strand_id
1 'polypeptide(L)'
;MSDMPKAKNGPEELATVLSQVGEIHNGTSYTHDAVFGDITDEGPNYRNVGWPGTTVLMLKTQIGLGVLSIPSAFDTLGLVPGVIILLVVAVITTWSDYMIGVFKLLHPTVYSIDDAGGLMFGHIGRVILGFSFCLYWTFVAGSGILSISIGLNAVSTHGTCTAVFVAIATIVAFVLGSIRTLGRISWLAYNLTCFTILIVTIAVGIQDRPSAAPQTGTWKSDYKIVNSPNFSDAMSAVSSIVFAYTGTPAFFAIVSEMRDPRNYTRSLLVCQSCVTAIYITIGCVVYYYCGSYVASPALGSAGVMVKKIAYGFALPGLIVTTTLVIHLPAKYIFVRMLQGSRHLVANTVVHWTTWLSCTFGIAIIAYIIASAIPVFGSLVSLVGALLESPRLTADGL
;
A
#
# COMPACT_ATOMS: atom_id res chain seq x y z
N MET A 1 -31.56 75.60 -18.39
CA MET A 1 -32.59 74.54 -18.36
C MET A 1 -31.94 73.31 -18.97
N SER A 2 -31.49 72.31 -18.23
CA SER A 2 -31.98 71.78 -16.95
C SER A 2 -30.85 71.10 -16.17
N ASP A 3 -31.04 71.13 -14.85
CA ASP A 3 -30.24 70.57 -13.77
C ASP A 3 -30.03 69.04 -13.79
N MET A 4 -28.99 68.60 -13.04
CA MET A 4 -28.78 67.22 -12.58
C MET A 4 -29.96 66.69 -11.73
N PRO A 5 -30.02 65.36 -11.47
CA PRO A 5 -29.65 64.94 -10.10
C PRO A 5 -28.98 63.57 -9.93
N LYS A 6 -27.98 63.58 -9.03
CA LYS A 6 -27.65 62.68 -7.90
C LYS A 6 -27.70 61.15 -8.01
N ALA A 7 -26.58 60.57 -7.57
CA ALA A 7 -26.37 59.18 -7.16
C ALA A 7 -27.26 58.73 -5.98
N LYS A 8 -27.55 57.42 -5.93
CA LYS A 8 -28.03 56.72 -4.72
C LYS A 8 -27.46 55.28 -4.71
N ASN A 9 -26.73 54.95 -3.64
CA ASN A 9 -26.14 53.64 -3.38
C ASN A 9 -27.11 52.71 -2.61
N GLY A 10 -27.11 51.43 -3.00
CA GLY A 10 -27.32 50.23 -2.16
C GLY A 10 -28.72 49.57 -2.15
N PRO A 11 -28.86 48.29 -1.76
CA PRO A 11 -27.91 47.17 -1.76
C PRO A 11 -28.29 46.05 -2.76
N GLU A 12 -27.30 45.24 -3.11
CA GLU A 12 -27.35 44.09 -4.02
C GLU A 12 -28.28 42.99 -3.47
N GLU A 13 -29.40 42.76 -4.16
CA GLU A 13 -30.38 41.73 -3.81
C GLU A 13 -29.86 40.35 -4.25
N LEU A 14 -29.78 39.43 -3.29
CA LEU A 14 -29.29 38.06 -3.43
C LEU A 14 -30.16 37.30 -4.46
N ALA A 15 -29.66 37.15 -5.69
CA ALA A 15 -30.33 36.33 -6.70
C ALA A 15 -30.36 34.86 -6.23
N THR A 16 -31.56 34.38 -5.94
CA THR A 16 -31.83 33.00 -5.57
C THR A 16 -31.59 32.11 -6.79
N VAL A 17 -30.56 31.26 -6.75
CA VAL A 17 -30.30 30.28 -7.82
C VAL A 17 -31.41 29.24 -7.79
N LEU A 18 -32.31 29.31 -8.77
CA LEU A 18 -33.35 28.34 -9.04
C LEU A 18 -32.74 26.95 -9.26
N SER A 19 -33.23 25.96 -8.50
CA SER A 19 -33.01 24.54 -8.74
C SER A 19 -33.55 24.18 -10.12
N GLN A 20 -32.66 23.96 -11.09
CA GLN A 20 -33.03 23.43 -12.39
C GLN A 20 -33.04 21.91 -12.30
N VAL A 21 -34.22 21.37 -12.00
CA VAL A 21 -34.57 19.97 -12.30
C VAL A 21 -34.47 19.82 -13.82
N GLY A 22 -33.39 19.20 -14.28
CA GLY A 22 -33.05 19.02 -15.70
C GLY A 22 -33.38 17.60 -16.17
N GLU A 23 -34.09 17.56 -17.29
CA GLU A 23 -34.67 16.42 -18.00
C GLU A 23 -33.68 15.30 -18.36
N ILE A 24 -34.22 14.07 -18.40
CA ILE A 24 -33.52 12.88 -18.94
C ILE A 24 -33.43 13.03 -20.46
N HIS A 25 -32.31 13.54 -20.96
CA HIS A 25 -31.91 13.37 -22.36
C HIS A 25 -31.34 11.97 -22.55
N ASN A 26 -32.05 11.12 -23.31
CA ASN A 26 -31.51 9.89 -23.89
C ASN A 26 -30.50 10.27 -24.98
N GLY A 27 -29.24 10.43 -24.57
CA GLY A 27 -28.09 10.59 -25.47
C GLY A 27 -26.94 9.74 -24.93
N THR A 28 -26.27 9.01 -25.83
CA THR A 28 -25.03 8.27 -25.59
C THR A 28 -24.14 8.97 -24.57
N SER A 29 -23.88 8.32 -23.43
CA SER A 29 -23.22 8.92 -22.27
C SER A 29 -21.74 9.18 -22.55
N TYR A 30 -21.43 10.30 -23.21
CA TYR A 30 -20.09 10.86 -23.23
C TYR A 30 -19.78 11.47 -21.86
N THR A 31 -19.38 10.64 -20.91
CA THR A 31 -18.82 11.12 -19.63
C THR A 31 -17.35 11.47 -19.84
N HIS A 32 -17.07 12.77 -20.04
CA HIS A 32 -15.71 13.30 -20.09
C HIS A 32 -15.10 13.28 -18.68
N ASP A 33 -14.10 12.43 -18.46
CA ASP A 33 -13.37 12.33 -17.21
C ASP A 33 -12.10 13.20 -17.22
N ALA A 34 -11.86 13.92 -16.12
CA ALA A 34 -10.74 14.84 -16.01
C ALA A 34 -9.35 14.17 -16.00
N VAL A 35 -9.29 12.85 -15.77
CA VAL A 35 -8.07 12.04 -15.75
C VAL A 35 -7.96 11.16 -16.99
N PHE A 36 -9.07 10.53 -17.40
CA PHE A 36 -9.08 9.52 -18.45
C PHE A 36 -9.62 10.00 -19.80
N GLY A 37 -10.15 11.23 -19.90
CA GLY A 37 -10.76 11.77 -21.11
C GLY A 37 -12.14 11.17 -21.40
N ASP A 38 -12.54 11.12 -22.67
CA ASP A 38 -13.85 10.61 -23.08
C ASP A 38 -13.97 9.10 -22.86
N ILE A 39 -14.83 8.69 -21.92
CA ILE A 39 -15.14 7.29 -21.67
C ILE A 39 -16.13 6.82 -22.75
N THR A 40 -15.66 5.97 -23.66
CA THR A 40 -16.49 5.31 -24.68
C THR A 40 -16.85 3.88 -24.26
N ASP A 41 -18.02 3.38 -24.66
CA ASP A 41 -18.49 2.02 -24.37
C ASP A 41 -17.65 0.91 -25.04
N GLU A 42 -16.81 1.27 -26.03
CA GLU A 42 -15.92 0.34 -26.75
C GLU A 42 -14.54 0.17 -26.07
N GLY A 43 -14.22 0.98 -25.04
CA GLY A 43 -12.96 0.94 -24.30
C GLY A 43 -13.08 0.34 -22.89
N PRO A 44 -11.97 -0.08 -22.26
CA PRO A 44 -11.98 -0.48 -20.85
C PRO A 44 -12.43 0.69 -19.96
N ASN A 45 -13.54 0.52 -19.25
CA ASN A 45 -14.04 1.52 -18.30
C ASN A 45 -13.16 1.54 -17.04
N TYR A 46 -12.18 2.45 -17.01
CA TYR A 46 -11.25 2.63 -15.89
C TYR A 46 -11.90 3.19 -14.62
N ARG A 47 -13.14 3.71 -14.71
CA ARG A 47 -13.88 4.34 -13.61
C ARG A 47 -15.07 3.48 -13.15
N ASN A 48 -14.87 2.16 -13.11
CA ASN A 48 -15.91 1.19 -12.79
C ASN A 48 -15.81 0.62 -11.36
N VAL A 49 -14.93 1.17 -10.51
CA VAL A 49 -14.77 0.68 -9.14
C VAL A 49 -15.80 1.36 -8.23
N GLY A 50 -16.80 0.61 -7.77
CA GLY A 50 -17.72 1.06 -6.74
C GLY A 50 -17.05 1.14 -5.36
N TRP A 51 -17.67 1.87 -4.42
CA TRP A 51 -17.13 2.04 -3.06
C TRP A 51 -16.72 0.73 -2.34
N PRO A 52 -17.43 -0.41 -2.48
CA PRO A 52 -16.97 -1.65 -1.85
C PRO A 52 -15.70 -2.21 -2.51
N GLY A 53 -15.60 -2.09 -3.84
CA GLY A 53 -14.40 -2.46 -4.59
C GLY A 53 -13.20 -1.61 -4.19
N THR A 54 -13.41 -0.32 -3.98
CA THR A 54 -12.40 0.61 -3.46
C THR A 54 -11.92 0.20 -2.08
N THR A 55 -12.83 -0.09 -1.15
CA THR A 55 -12.47 -0.59 0.19
C THR A 55 -11.60 -1.84 0.10
N VAL A 56 -11.95 -2.79 -0.78
CA VAL A 56 -11.17 -4.01 -0.99
C VAL A 56 -9.79 -3.72 -1.57
N LEU A 57 -9.67 -2.80 -2.52
CA LEU A 57 -8.38 -2.40 -3.09
C LEU A 57 -7.49 -1.74 -2.04
N MET A 58 -8.04 -0.82 -1.25
CA MET A 58 -7.32 -0.15 -0.16
C MET A 58 -6.86 -1.15 0.92
N LEU A 59 -7.75 -2.07 1.31
CA LEU A 59 -7.43 -3.14 2.26
C LEU A 59 -6.26 -3.96 1.76
N LYS A 60 -6.30 -4.39 0.49
CA LYS A 60 -5.24 -5.19 -0.12
C LYS A 60 -3.91 -4.45 -0.21
N THR A 61 -3.92 -3.14 -0.45
CA THR A 61 -2.67 -2.36 -0.52
C THR A 61 -1.98 -2.23 0.83
N GLN A 62 -2.73 -2.29 1.94
CA GLN A 62 -2.15 -2.23 3.29
C GLN A 62 -1.89 -3.64 3.87
N ILE A 63 -2.87 -4.53 3.73
CA ILE A 63 -2.83 -5.90 4.24
C ILE A 63 -1.99 -6.77 3.30
N GLY A 64 -0.69 -6.84 3.59
CA GLY A 64 0.22 -7.74 2.88
C GLY A 64 1.51 -7.96 3.65
N LEU A 65 2.47 -7.05 3.48
CA LEU A 65 3.81 -7.21 4.02
C LEU A 65 3.90 -6.62 5.44
N GLY A 66 3.30 -5.47 5.66
CA GLY A 66 3.37 -4.73 6.93
C GLY A 66 2.87 -5.46 8.16
N VAL A 67 1.78 -6.21 8.03
CA VAL A 67 1.17 -6.94 9.16
C VAL A 67 2.11 -7.99 9.77
N LEU A 68 3.06 -8.49 8.98
CA LEU A 68 3.96 -9.57 9.37
C LEU A 68 5.10 -9.10 10.27
N SER A 69 5.39 -7.80 10.34
CA SER A 69 6.40 -7.20 11.22
C SER A 69 5.83 -6.66 12.53
N ILE A 70 4.51 -6.57 12.68
CA ILE A 70 3.86 -5.98 13.87
C ILE A 70 4.18 -6.78 15.16
N PRO A 71 4.09 -8.12 15.19
CA PRO A 71 4.43 -8.87 16.40
C PRO A 71 5.88 -8.66 16.84
N SER A 72 6.83 -8.57 15.89
CA SER A 72 8.24 -8.31 16.24
C SER A 72 8.46 -6.88 16.76
N ALA A 73 7.68 -5.91 16.27
CA ALA A 73 7.71 -4.55 16.80
C ALA A 73 7.16 -4.51 18.25
N PHE A 74 6.16 -5.33 18.56
CA PHE A 74 5.61 -5.45 19.92
C PHE A 74 6.59 -6.14 20.89
N ASP A 75 7.40 -7.08 20.40
CA ASP A 75 8.49 -7.62 21.21
C ASP A 75 9.52 -6.56 21.63
N THR A 76 9.89 -5.70 20.68
CA THR A 76 10.85 -4.63 20.95
C THR A 76 10.27 -3.57 21.89
N LEU A 77 9.04 -3.09 21.64
CA LEU A 77 8.42 -1.98 22.38
C LEU A 77 7.69 -2.41 23.67
N GLY A 78 7.28 -3.67 23.75
CA GLY A 78 6.27 -4.14 24.71
C GLY A 78 4.85 -3.96 24.17
N LEU A 79 3.92 -4.76 24.70
CA LEU A 79 2.55 -4.85 24.19
C LEU A 79 1.78 -3.53 24.30
N VAL A 80 1.83 -2.86 25.47
CA VAL A 80 1.09 -1.60 25.69
C VAL A 80 1.68 -0.44 24.89
N PRO A 81 2.98 -0.13 24.95
CA PRO A 81 3.57 0.94 24.14
C PRO A 81 3.40 0.67 22.63
N GLY A 82 3.56 -0.58 22.21
CA GLY A 82 3.37 -0.98 20.82
C GLY A 82 1.95 -0.70 20.30
N VAL A 83 0.91 -1.08 21.06
CA VAL A 83 -0.49 -0.80 20.69
C VAL A 83 -0.80 0.70 20.67
N ILE A 84 -0.29 1.47 21.64
CA ILE A 84 -0.48 2.93 21.68
C ILE A 84 0.14 3.57 20.44
N ILE A 85 1.39 3.24 20.11
CA ILE A 85 2.08 3.76 18.92
C ILE A 85 1.33 3.36 17.65
N LEU A 86 0.88 2.12 17.55
CA LEU A 86 0.09 1.63 16.43
C LEU A 86 -1.20 2.44 16.23
N LEU A 87 -1.93 2.76 17.31
CA LEU A 87 -3.12 3.60 17.25
C LEU A 87 -2.80 5.04 16.85
N VAL A 88 -1.71 5.62 17.37
CA VAL A 88 -1.26 6.97 16.98
C VAL A 88 -0.95 7.02 15.50
N VAL A 89 -0.18 6.05 14.98
CA VAL A 89 0.12 5.93 13.55
C VAL A 89 -1.16 5.73 12.74
N ALA A 90 -2.10 4.91 13.19
CA ALA A 90 -3.38 4.70 12.53
C ALA A 90 -4.18 6.01 12.40
N VAL A 91 -4.22 6.83 13.45
CA VAL A 91 -4.92 8.13 13.42
C VAL A 91 -4.24 9.10 12.45
N ILE A 92 -2.91 9.23 12.50
CA ILE A 92 -2.15 10.12 11.62
C ILE A 92 -2.31 9.73 10.15
N THR A 93 -2.21 8.44 9.86
CA THR A 93 -2.35 7.91 8.48
C THR A 93 -3.77 8.04 7.98
N THR A 94 -4.78 7.73 8.81
CA THR A 94 -6.20 7.94 8.47
C THR A 94 -6.49 9.41 8.14
N TRP A 95 -5.94 10.35 8.93
CA TRP A 95 -6.07 11.77 8.65
C TRP A 95 -5.40 12.17 7.32
N SER A 96 -4.18 11.67 7.09
CA SER A 96 -3.43 11.94 5.85
C SER A 96 -4.18 11.40 4.62
N ASP A 97 -4.70 10.18 4.70
CA ASP A 97 -5.50 9.56 3.64
C ASP A 97 -6.83 10.27 3.41
N TYR A 98 -7.44 10.83 4.47
CA TYR A 98 -8.65 11.64 4.35
C TYR A 98 -8.38 12.93 3.57
N MET A 99 -7.24 13.58 3.83
CA MET A 99 -6.80 14.77 3.07
C MET A 99 -6.60 14.48 1.59
N ILE A 100 -6.18 13.27 1.19
CA ILE A 100 -6.12 12.86 -0.23
C ILE A 100 -7.51 12.93 -0.87
N GLY A 101 -8.54 12.44 -0.17
CA GLY A 101 -9.92 12.49 -0.65
C GLY A 101 -10.41 13.92 -0.85
N VAL A 102 -10.16 14.79 0.14
CA VAL A 102 -10.51 16.22 0.06
C VAL A 102 -9.77 16.90 -1.11
N PHE A 103 -8.46 16.66 -1.22
CA PHE A 103 -7.63 17.21 -2.29
C PHE A 103 -8.10 16.76 -3.66
N LYS A 104 -8.48 15.49 -3.82
CA LYS A 104 -8.99 14.95 -5.08
C LYS A 104 -10.33 15.55 -5.49
N LEU A 105 -11.21 15.85 -4.54
CA LEU A 105 -12.48 16.52 -4.83
C LEU A 105 -12.27 17.96 -5.31
N LEU A 106 -11.24 18.64 -4.79
CA LEU A 106 -10.86 20.00 -5.21
C LEU A 106 -10.06 20.03 -6.52
N HIS A 107 -9.28 18.98 -6.80
CA HIS A 107 -8.43 18.85 -7.99
C HIS A 107 -8.69 17.53 -8.74
N PRO A 108 -9.81 17.43 -9.49
CA PRO A 108 -10.20 16.18 -10.15
C PRO A 108 -9.18 15.65 -11.17
N THR A 109 -8.37 16.53 -11.77
CA THR A 109 -7.36 16.20 -12.79
C THR A 109 -6.13 15.45 -12.27
N VAL A 110 -5.91 15.43 -10.95
CA VAL A 110 -4.71 14.83 -10.35
C VAL A 110 -4.82 13.31 -10.32
N TYR A 111 -4.01 12.58 -11.08
CA TYR A 111 -4.02 11.10 -11.06
C TYR A 111 -3.17 10.51 -9.95
N SER A 112 -1.96 11.04 -9.76
CA SER A 112 -0.94 10.50 -8.87
C SER A 112 -0.35 11.57 -7.94
N ILE A 113 0.34 11.10 -6.89
CA ILE A 113 0.92 11.96 -5.83
C ILE A 113 1.88 13.03 -6.36
N ASP A 114 2.55 12.77 -7.46
CA ASP A 114 3.49 13.69 -8.09
C ASP A 114 2.79 14.78 -8.92
N ASP A 115 1.59 14.53 -9.43
CA ASP A 115 0.75 15.59 -9.99
C ASP A 115 0.26 16.53 -8.90
N ALA A 116 -0.07 16.00 -7.71
CA ALA A 116 -0.36 16.81 -6.53
C ALA A 116 0.86 17.65 -6.12
N GLY A 117 2.05 17.04 -6.05
CA GLY A 117 3.31 17.77 -5.79
C GLY A 117 3.62 18.82 -6.85
N GLY A 118 3.28 18.54 -8.11
CA GLY A 118 3.40 19.47 -9.21
C GLY A 118 2.52 20.70 -9.06
N LEU A 119 1.32 20.52 -8.51
CA LEU A 119 0.39 21.61 -8.25
C LEU A 119 0.81 22.46 -7.04
N MET A 120 1.35 21.82 -6.00
CA MET A 120 1.74 22.50 -4.76
C MET A 120 3.09 23.21 -4.85
N PHE A 121 4.09 22.59 -5.49
CA PHE A 121 5.49 23.06 -5.49
C PHE A 121 6.08 23.18 -6.90
N GLY A 122 5.24 23.19 -7.93
CA GLY A 122 5.69 23.29 -9.32
C GLY A 122 6.51 22.08 -9.79
N HIS A 123 7.35 22.31 -10.79
CA HIS A 123 8.12 21.22 -11.42
C HIS A 123 9.02 20.45 -10.43
N ILE A 124 9.62 21.16 -9.48
CA ILE A 124 10.50 20.56 -8.48
C ILE A 124 9.73 19.56 -7.61
N GLY A 125 8.53 19.94 -7.12
CA GLY A 125 7.67 19.04 -6.35
C GLY A 125 7.29 17.78 -7.10
N ARG A 126 6.96 17.92 -8.40
CA ARG A 126 6.63 16.78 -9.26
C ARG A 126 7.79 15.78 -9.36
N VAL A 127 9.01 16.27 -9.59
CA VAL A 127 10.19 15.39 -9.73
C VAL A 127 10.53 14.71 -8.39
N ILE A 128 10.51 15.45 -7.28
CA ILE A 128 10.86 14.91 -5.97
C ILE A 128 9.86 13.84 -5.51
N LEU A 129 8.56 14.11 -5.61
CA LEU A 129 7.53 13.15 -5.20
C LEU A 129 7.45 11.96 -6.16
N GLY A 130 7.64 12.18 -7.46
CA GLY A 130 7.72 11.10 -8.44
C GLY A 130 8.89 10.15 -8.18
N PHE A 131 10.08 10.70 -7.92
CA PHE A 131 11.25 9.90 -7.54
C PHE A 131 11.02 9.16 -6.23
N SER A 132 10.48 9.84 -5.20
CA SER A 132 10.19 9.24 -3.90
C SER A 132 9.16 8.11 -4.01
N PHE A 133 8.13 8.28 -4.84
CA PHE A 133 7.14 7.24 -5.15
C PHE A 133 7.79 6.00 -5.78
N CYS A 134 8.62 6.18 -6.81
CA CYS A 134 9.33 5.08 -7.46
C CYS A 134 10.26 4.34 -6.50
N LEU A 135 11.04 5.11 -5.73
CA LEU A 135 11.98 4.56 -4.78
C LEU A 135 11.24 3.74 -3.71
N TYR A 136 10.18 4.31 -3.14
CA TYR A 136 9.31 3.68 -2.15
C TYR A 136 8.77 2.33 -2.62
N TRP A 137 8.06 2.30 -3.75
CA TRP A 137 7.48 1.06 -4.25
C TRP A 137 8.53 0.02 -4.66
N THR A 138 9.73 0.45 -5.06
CA THR A 138 10.84 -0.48 -5.36
C THR A 138 11.35 -1.17 -4.09
N PHE A 139 11.46 -0.45 -2.97
CA PHE A 139 11.79 -1.04 -1.68
C PHE A 139 10.68 -2.00 -1.18
N VAL A 140 9.41 -1.62 -1.34
CA VAL A 140 8.27 -2.49 -1.02
C VAL A 140 8.26 -3.74 -1.91
N ALA A 141 8.63 -3.61 -3.19
CA ALA A 141 8.82 -4.76 -4.07
C ALA A 141 9.94 -5.68 -3.57
N GLY A 142 11.05 -5.10 -3.08
CA GLY A 142 12.13 -5.86 -2.44
C GLY A 142 11.65 -6.66 -1.23
N SER A 143 10.84 -6.06 -0.35
CA SER A 143 10.29 -6.77 0.82
C SER A 143 9.26 -7.84 0.44
N GLY A 144 8.52 -7.62 -0.66
CA GLY A 144 7.65 -8.63 -1.28
C GLY A 144 8.42 -9.84 -1.79
N ILE A 145 9.48 -9.61 -2.58
CA ILE A 145 10.38 -10.66 -3.09
C ILE A 145 11.01 -11.45 -1.94
N LEU A 146 11.48 -10.76 -0.90
CA LEU A 146 12.03 -11.40 0.30
C LEU A 146 10.97 -12.24 1.05
N SER A 147 9.73 -11.77 1.14
CA SER A 147 8.65 -12.53 1.78
C SER A 147 8.31 -13.82 1.03
N ILE A 148 8.30 -13.77 -0.31
CA ILE A 148 8.11 -14.96 -1.15
C ILE A 148 9.27 -15.94 -0.96
N SER A 149 10.52 -15.46 -0.93
CA SER A 149 11.68 -16.34 -0.77
C SER A 149 11.71 -17.03 0.61
N ILE A 150 11.29 -16.33 1.67
CA ILE A 150 11.11 -16.91 3.01
C ILE A 150 9.99 -17.96 3.00
N GLY A 151 8.88 -17.69 2.31
CA GLY A 151 7.80 -18.67 2.16
C GLY A 151 8.21 -19.92 1.38
N LEU A 152 8.96 -19.76 0.29
CA LEU A 152 9.50 -20.87 -0.49
C LEU A 152 10.49 -21.72 0.32
N ASN A 153 11.36 -21.07 1.10
CA ASN A 153 12.24 -21.75 2.05
C ASN A 153 11.45 -22.56 3.10
N ALA A 154 10.40 -21.97 3.66
CA ALA A 154 9.59 -22.62 4.68
C ALA A 154 8.85 -23.86 4.14
N VAL A 155 8.23 -23.75 2.96
CA VAL A 155 7.49 -24.85 2.32
C VAL A 155 8.42 -25.97 1.85
N SER A 156 9.57 -25.61 1.27
CA SER A 156 10.56 -26.58 0.79
C SER A 156 11.43 -27.21 1.87
N THR A 157 11.32 -26.77 3.13
CA THR A 157 12.22 -27.19 4.22
C THR A 157 13.69 -26.87 3.90
N HIS A 158 13.95 -25.67 3.39
CA HIS A 158 15.28 -25.20 2.95
C HIS A 158 15.91 -26.10 1.87
N GLY A 159 15.15 -26.39 0.81
CA GLY A 159 15.59 -27.30 -0.26
C GLY A 159 16.73 -26.76 -1.15
N THR A 160 16.98 -25.46 -1.14
CA THR A 160 18.12 -24.83 -1.83
C THR A 160 18.54 -23.55 -1.11
N CYS A 161 19.58 -22.87 -1.60
CA CYS A 161 20.03 -21.61 -1.02
C CYS A 161 18.97 -20.51 -1.19
N THR A 162 18.83 -19.66 -0.17
CA THR A 162 17.87 -18.55 -0.17
C THR A 162 18.05 -17.62 -1.38
N ALA A 163 19.28 -17.45 -1.85
CA ALA A 163 19.57 -16.65 -3.04
C ALA A 163 18.84 -17.16 -4.30
N VAL A 164 18.74 -18.48 -4.49
CA VAL A 164 17.98 -19.08 -5.60
C VAL A 164 16.49 -18.80 -5.44
N PHE A 165 15.95 -18.88 -4.23
CA PHE A 165 14.53 -18.55 -4.00
C PHE A 165 14.23 -17.07 -4.20
N VAL A 166 15.15 -16.16 -3.85
CA VAL A 166 15.03 -14.73 -4.15
C VAL A 166 15.02 -14.51 -5.67
N ALA A 167 15.91 -15.18 -6.42
CA ALA A 167 15.91 -15.11 -7.88
C ALA A 167 14.62 -15.64 -8.51
N ILE A 168 14.11 -16.79 -8.03
CA ILE A 168 12.83 -17.36 -8.49
C ILE A 168 11.68 -16.39 -8.20
N ALA A 169 11.62 -15.82 -6.99
CA ALA A 169 10.60 -14.84 -6.62
C ALA A 169 10.64 -13.61 -7.53
N THR A 170 11.82 -13.09 -7.86
CA THR A 170 11.99 -11.99 -8.81
C THR A 170 11.50 -12.35 -10.22
N ILE A 171 11.85 -13.53 -10.73
CA ILE A 171 11.42 -13.97 -12.07
C ILE A 171 9.89 -14.05 -12.13
N VAL A 172 9.27 -14.67 -11.13
CA VAL A 172 7.80 -14.76 -11.04
C VAL A 172 7.17 -13.37 -10.98
N ALA A 173 7.70 -12.49 -10.13
CA ALA A 173 7.18 -11.14 -9.96
C ALA A 173 7.37 -10.27 -11.22
N PHE A 174 8.47 -10.45 -11.97
CA PHE A 174 8.69 -9.80 -13.26
C PHE A 174 7.69 -10.27 -14.34
N VAL A 175 7.52 -11.59 -14.49
CA VAL A 175 6.62 -12.17 -15.50
C VAL A 175 5.17 -11.76 -15.22
N LEU A 176 4.73 -11.88 -13.96
CA LEU A 176 3.37 -11.49 -13.58
C LEU A 176 3.18 -9.97 -13.55
N GLY A 177 4.19 -9.21 -13.14
CA GLY A 177 4.17 -7.74 -13.13
C GLY A 177 4.08 -7.14 -14.53
N SER A 178 4.61 -7.85 -15.54
CA SER A 178 4.53 -7.46 -16.94
C SER A 178 3.12 -7.59 -17.54
N ILE A 179 2.17 -8.22 -16.83
CA ILE A 179 0.78 -8.29 -17.26
C ILE A 179 0.14 -6.90 -17.11
N ARG A 180 -0.24 -6.30 -18.25
CA ARG A 180 -0.74 -4.92 -18.33
C ARG A 180 -2.09 -4.67 -17.66
N THR A 181 -2.90 -5.71 -17.44
CA THR A 181 -4.28 -5.58 -16.95
C THR A 181 -4.41 -5.97 -15.48
N LEU A 182 -4.44 -4.98 -14.60
CA LEU A 182 -4.68 -5.14 -13.15
C LEU A 182 -6.04 -5.78 -12.83
N GLY A 183 -7.04 -5.60 -13.71
CA GLY A 183 -8.44 -6.01 -13.48
C GLY A 183 -8.66 -7.51 -13.21
N ARG A 184 -7.83 -8.40 -13.76
CA ARG A 184 -7.93 -9.86 -13.48
C ARG A 184 -7.17 -10.31 -12.24
N ILE A 185 -6.17 -9.53 -11.79
CA ILE A 185 -5.32 -9.86 -10.64
C ILE A 185 -6.00 -9.48 -9.32
N SER A 186 -6.87 -8.47 -9.34
CA SER A 186 -7.63 -8.03 -8.15
C SER A 186 -8.62 -9.07 -7.64
N TRP A 187 -9.27 -9.82 -8.54
CA TRP A 187 -10.26 -10.85 -8.17
C TRP A 187 -9.61 -12.09 -7.52
N LEU A 188 -8.48 -12.56 -8.05
CA LEU A 188 -7.73 -13.69 -7.47
C LEU A 188 -7.20 -13.38 -6.06
N ALA A 189 -6.83 -12.13 -5.81
CA ALA A 189 -6.30 -11.74 -4.50
C ALA A 189 -7.34 -11.68 -3.38
N TYR A 190 -8.61 -11.43 -3.70
CA TYR A 190 -9.66 -11.21 -2.70
C TYR A 190 -9.87 -12.43 -1.79
N ASN A 191 -9.86 -13.64 -2.38
CA ASN A 191 -10.17 -14.87 -1.65
C ASN A 191 -8.96 -15.45 -0.87
N LEU A 192 -7.77 -14.86 -0.99
CA LEU A 192 -6.56 -15.47 -0.42
C LEU A 192 -6.07 -14.73 0.83
N THR A 193 -6.17 -13.39 0.89
CA THR A 193 -5.55 -12.61 1.99
C THR A 193 -6.32 -12.66 3.31
N CYS A 194 -7.66 -12.71 3.28
CA CYS A 194 -8.45 -12.82 4.51
C CYS A 194 -8.31 -14.20 5.17
N PHE A 195 -8.19 -15.26 4.36
CA PHE A 195 -8.03 -16.62 4.87
C PHE A 195 -6.64 -16.84 5.46
N THR A 196 -5.58 -16.31 4.84
CA THR A 196 -4.20 -16.50 5.33
C THR A 196 -3.97 -15.88 6.70
N ILE A 197 -4.57 -14.71 6.95
CA ILE A 197 -4.49 -14.01 8.23
C ILE A 197 -5.19 -14.79 9.33
N LEU A 198 -6.42 -15.25 9.08
CA LEU A 198 -7.18 -16.07 10.03
C LEU A 198 -6.47 -17.40 10.31
N ILE A 199 -5.91 -18.03 9.26
CA ILE A 199 -5.11 -19.25 9.40
C ILE A 199 -3.91 -19.01 10.29
N VAL A 200 -3.20 -17.89 10.18
CA VAL A 200 -2.02 -17.58 11.02
C VAL A 200 -2.41 -17.34 12.48
N THR A 201 -3.47 -16.60 12.73
CA THR A 201 -3.95 -16.35 14.12
C THR A 201 -4.38 -17.65 14.79
N ILE A 202 -5.09 -18.52 14.06
CA ILE A 202 -5.52 -19.84 14.54
C ILE A 202 -4.32 -20.80 14.69
N ALA A 203 -3.41 -20.79 13.72
CA ALA A 203 -2.18 -21.58 13.71
C ALA A 203 -1.30 -21.33 14.91
N VAL A 204 -1.09 -20.07 15.27
CA VAL A 204 -0.25 -19.67 16.40
C VAL A 204 -1.01 -19.85 17.71
N GLY A 205 -2.33 -19.59 17.74
CA GLY A 205 -3.15 -19.75 18.95
C GLY A 205 -3.37 -21.20 19.39
N ILE A 206 -3.28 -22.16 18.46
CA ILE A 206 -3.42 -23.61 18.77
C ILE A 206 -2.07 -24.24 19.17
N GLN A 207 -0.94 -23.58 18.91
CA GLN A 207 0.36 -24.17 19.18
C GLN A 207 0.78 -24.03 20.63
N ASP A 208 1.17 -25.17 21.22
CA ASP A 208 1.70 -25.23 22.59
C ASP A 208 2.99 -24.42 22.77
N ARG A 209 3.75 -24.17 21.68
CA ARG A 209 5.01 -23.40 21.70
C ARG A 209 5.43 -22.94 20.29
N PRO A 210 6.11 -21.78 20.16
CA PRO A 210 6.68 -21.30 18.91
C PRO A 210 7.87 -22.15 18.47
N SER A 211 8.16 -22.16 17.16
CA SER A 211 9.23 -23.01 16.59
C SER A 211 10.63 -22.63 17.07
N ALA A 212 10.85 -21.37 17.41
CA ALA A 212 12.15 -20.85 17.85
C ALA A 212 12.40 -21.06 19.36
N ALA A 213 11.37 -21.41 20.15
CA ALA A 213 11.54 -21.68 21.57
C ALA A 213 12.24 -23.02 21.84
N PRO A 214 12.87 -23.19 23.02
CA PRO A 214 13.46 -24.45 23.44
C PRO A 214 12.45 -25.61 23.35
N GLN A 215 12.84 -26.70 22.68
CA GLN A 215 11.96 -27.85 22.44
C GLN A 215 11.87 -28.83 23.63
N THR A 216 12.57 -28.55 24.73
CA THR A 216 12.60 -29.35 25.94
C THR A 216 12.24 -28.51 27.16
N GLY A 217 11.40 -29.04 28.06
CA GLY A 217 10.98 -28.36 29.30
C GLY A 217 9.59 -27.72 29.21
N THR A 218 9.13 -27.17 30.34
CA THR A 218 7.89 -26.38 30.42
C THR A 218 8.12 -25.02 29.78
N TRP A 219 7.36 -24.71 28.74
CA TRP A 219 7.42 -23.42 28.07
C TRP A 219 6.26 -22.52 28.50
N LYS A 220 6.56 -21.24 28.73
CA LYS A 220 5.59 -20.18 28.98
C LYS A 220 6.07 -18.94 28.25
N SER A 221 5.15 -18.28 27.55
CA SER A 221 5.44 -17.02 26.87
C SER A 221 5.98 -15.96 27.84
N ASP A 222 7.06 -15.29 27.45
CA ASP A 222 7.75 -14.22 28.17
C ASP A 222 7.33 -12.83 27.66
N TYR A 223 6.12 -12.72 27.11
CA TYR A 223 5.57 -11.45 26.63
C TYR A 223 5.69 -10.35 27.69
N LYS A 224 6.11 -9.16 27.26
CA LYS A 224 6.29 -8.00 28.13
C LYS A 224 5.17 -7.00 27.91
N ILE A 225 4.53 -6.57 29.00
CA ILE A 225 3.51 -5.52 28.95
C ILE A 225 4.17 -4.20 28.53
N VAL A 226 5.31 -3.89 29.12
CA VAL A 226 6.16 -2.74 28.80
C VAL A 226 7.59 -3.26 28.71
N ASN A 227 8.30 -2.91 27.63
CA ASN A 227 9.72 -3.20 27.47
C ASN A 227 10.51 -1.89 27.48
N SER A 228 11.83 -1.98 27.70
CA SER A 228 12.74 -0.83 27.72
C SER A 228 13.82 -0.98 26.65
N PRO A 229 13.46 -0.84 25.35
CA PRO A 229 14.43 -0.93 24.27
C PRO A 229 15.37 0.28 24.23
N ASN A 230 16.51 0.10 23.59
CA ASN A 230 17.40 1.20 23.25
C ASN A 230 16.72 2.10 22.21
N PHE A 231 17.12 3.37 22.12
CA PHE A 231 16.48 4.35 21.22
C PHE A 231 16.45 3.87 19.75
N SER A 232 17.55 3.30 19.24
CA SER A 232 17.64 2.80 17.87
C SER A 232 16.64 1.65 17.59
N ASP A 233 16.50 0.73 18.54
CA ASP A 233 15.61 -0.42 18.39
C ASP A 233 14.15 0.03 18.49
N ALA A 234 13.85 0.94 19.42
CA ALA A 234 12.55 1.57 19.54
C ALA A 234 12.14 2.24 18.23
N MET A 235 13.00 3.10 17.66
CA MET A 235 12.72 3.79 16.40
C MET A 235 12.57 2.82 15.22
N SER A 236 13.35 1.75 15.17
CA SER A 236 13.21 0.72 14.13
C SER A 236 11.86 -0.01 14.22
N ALA A 237 11.39 -0.28 15.44
CA ALA A 237 10.07 -0.86 15.68
C ALA A 237 8.95 0.11 15.29
N VAL A 238 9.07 1.40 15.65
CA VAL A 238 8.11 2.44 15.20
C VAL A 238 8.07 2.51 13.68
N SER A 239 9.22 2.60 13.00
CA SER A 239 9.27 2.63 11.53
C SER A 239 8.64 1.40 10.89
N SER A 240 8.75 0.23 11.52
CA SER A 240 8.07 -0.99 11.04
C SER A 240 6.55 -0.91 11.17
N ILE A 241 6.05 -0.24 12.20
CA ILE A 241 4.61 0.04 12.39
C ILE A 241 4.14 1.08 11.36
N VAL A 242 4.93 2.14 11.13
CA VAL A 242 4.63 3.16 10.10
C VAL A 242 4.53 2.50 8.73
N PHE A 243 5.53 1.70 8.35
CA PHE A 243 5.52 0.93 7.10
C PHE A 243 4.28 0.06 6.93
N ALA A 244 3.74 -0.48 8.04
CA ALA A 244 2.56 -1.33 7.98
C ALA A 244 1.29 -0.59 7.55
N TYR A 245 1.21 0.72 7.80
CA TYR A 245 0.11 1.57 7.35
C TYR A 245 0.36 2.23 5.99
N THR A 246 1.46 1.89 5.31
CA THR A 246 1.83 2.60 4.10
C THR A 246 1.18 1.99 2.87
N GLY A 247 -0.03 2.49 2.59
CA GLY A 247 -0.73 2.35 1.31
C GLY A 247 -1.07 3.69 0.66
N THR A 248 -0.85 4.80 1.39
CA THR A 248 -1.25 6.17 1.05
C THR A 248 -0.89 6.61 -0.36
N PRO A 249 0.31 6.35 -0.92
CA PRO A 249 0.63 6.78 -2.27
C PRO A 249 -0.23 6.12 -3.36
N ALA A 250 -0.73 4.90 -3.12
CA ALA A 250 -1.64 4.22 -4.04
C ALA A 250 -3.05 4.83 -4.00
N PHE A 251 -3.43 5.53 -2.92
CA PHE A 251 -4.80 5.99 -2.74
C PHE A 251 -5.19 7.07 -3.75
N PHE A 252 -4.25 7.87 -4.25
CA PHE A 252 -4.47 8.81 -5.36
C PHE A 252 -4.94 8.12 -6.66
N ALA A 253 -4.31 6.99 -7.00
CA ALA A 253 -4.71 6.21 -8.16
C ALA A 253 -6.05 5.51 -7.91
N ILE A 254 -6.23 4.92 -6.72
CA ILE A 254 -7.46 4.22 -6.34
C ILE A 254 -8.67 5.16 -6.37
N VAL A 255 -8.56 6.38 -5.82
CA VAL A 255 -9.66 7.36 -5.84
C VAL A 255 -9.99 7.84 -7.25
N SER A 256 -8.99 7.89 -8.14
CA SER A 256 -9.19 8.26 -9.54
C SER A 256 -9.96 7.19 -10.32
N GLU A 257 -9.85 5.92 -9.93
CA GLU A 257 -10.57 4.79 -10.54
C GLU A 257 -11.97 4.57 -9.94
N MET A 258 -12.35 5.34 -8.92
CA MET A 258 -13.68 5.26 -8.29
C MET A 258 -14.78 5.83 -9.19
N ARG A 259 -15.88 5.08 -9.32
CA ARG A 259 -17.09 5.55 -10.01
C ARG A 259 -17.60 6.87 -9.43
N ASP A 260 -17.62 6.97 -8.10
CA ASP A 260 -17.98 8.20 -7.37
C ASP A 260 -16.98 8.49 -6.24
N PRO A 261 -16.03 9.43 -6.44
CA PRO A 261 -15.06 9.87 -5.45
C PRO A 261 -15.67 10.43 -4.15
N ARG A 262 -16.93 10.87 -4.15
CA ARG A 262 -17.59 11.37 -2.91
C ARG A 262 -17.74 10.27 -1.86
N ASN A 263 -17.80 9.01 -2.30
CA ASN A 263 -17.84 7.84 -1.42
C ASN A 263 -16.45 7.38 -0.94
N TYR A 264 -15.38 8.09 -1.29
CA TYR A 264 -14.01 7.76 -0.89
C TYR A 264 -13.86 7.69 0.64
N THR A 265 -14.33 8.71 1.37
CA THR A 265 -14.21 8.76 2.83
C THR A 265 -14.87 7.57 3.51
N ARG A 266 -16.03 7.13 3.01
CA ARG A 266 -16.70 5.92 3.50
C ARG A 266 -15.82 4.69 3.28
N SER A 267 -15.21 4.57 2.10
CA SER A 267 -14.36 3.44 1.75
C SER A 267 -13.09 3.41 2.60
N LEU A 268 -12.51 4.58 2.84
CA LEU A 268 -11.33 4.80 3.67
C LEU A 268 -11.57 4.43 5.13
N LEU A 269 -12.63 4.93 5.76
CA LEU A 269 -12.92 4.68 7.17
C LEU A 269 -13.15 3.19 7.44
N VAL A 270 -13.87 2.50 6.54
CA VAL A 270 -14.06 1.04 6.65
C VAL A 270 -12.71 0.33 6.49
N CYS A 271 -11.90 0.72 5.50
CA CYS A 271 -10.57 0.14 5.31
C CYS A 271 -9.70 0.32 6.56
N GLN A 272 -9.50 1.55 7.02
CA GLN A 272 -8.60 1.85 8.14
C GLN A 272 -9.07 1.16 9.43
N SER A 273 -10.37 1.19 9.73
CA SER A 273 -10.92 0.49 10.90
C SER A 273 -10.63 -1.02 10.85
N CYS A 274 -10.82 -1.65 9.68
CA CYS A 274 -10.53 -3.07 9.50
C CYS A 274 -9.04 -3.38 9.59
N VAL A 275 -8.17 -2.58 8.95
CA VAL A 275 -6.71 -2.75 9.00
C VAL A 275 -6.22 -2.66 10.44
N THR A 276 -6.60 -1.61 11.17
CA THR A 276 -6.20 -1.41 12.56
C THR A 276 -6.67 -2.54 13.47
N ALA A 277 -7.92 -3.00 13.32
CA ALA A 277 -8.43 -4.14 14.09
C ALA A 277 -7.63 -5.42 13.83
N ILE A 278 -7.32 -5.70 12.57
CA ILE A 278 -6.50 -6.87 12.17
C ILE A 278 -5.09 -6.77 12.74
N TYR A 279 -4.47 -5.60 12.64
CA TYR A 279 -3.10 -5.34 13.10
C TYR A 279 -2.97 -5.49 14.62
N ILE A 280 -3.92 -4.95 15.38
CA ILE A 280 -3.96 -5.12 16.84
C ILE A 280 -4.18 -6.59 17.18
N THR A 281 -5.15 -7.26 16.52
CA THR A 281 -5.47 -8.66 16.81
C THR A 281 -4.28 -9.57 16.57
N ILE A 282 -3.64 -9.49 15.40
CA ILE A 282 -2.48 -10.32 15.08
C ILE A 282 -1.27 -9.95 15.95
N GLY A 283 -0.98 -8.66 16.09
CA GLY A 283 0.11 -8.15 16.93
C GLY A 283 0.01 -8.69 18.35
N CYS A 284 -1.15 -8.50 18.99
CA CYS A 284 -1.39 -8.94 20.37
C CYS A 284 -1.40 -10.46 20.49
N VAL A 285 -2.14 -11.18 19.64
CA VAL A 285 -2.26 -12.65 19.75
C VAL A 285 -0.91 -13.30 19.51
N VAL A 286 -0.23 -12.99 18.40
CA VAL A 286 1.05 -13.63 18.07
C VAL A 286 2.12 -13.28 19.10
N TYR A 287 2.18 -12.04 19.59
CA TYR A 287 3.16 -11.68 20.62
C TYR A 287 2.82 -12.29 21.99
N TYR A 288 1.54 -12.34 22.37
CA TYR A 288 1.11 -12.94 23.63
C TYR A 288 1.48 -14.43 23.69
N TYR A 289 1.28 -15.16 22.60
CA TYR A 289 1.68 -16.57 22.53
C TYR A 289 3.18 -16.71 22.34
N CYS A 290 3.83 -16.06 21.36
CA CYS A 290 5.22 -16.35 21.05
C CYS A 290 6.27 -15.66 21.95
N GLY A 291 5.93 -14.55 22.61
CA GLY A 291 6.86 -13.76 23.41
C GLY A 291 8.06 -13.27 22.59
N SER A 292 9.26 -13.35 23.15
CA SER A 292 10.51 -12.97 22.49
C SER A 292 10.94 -13.88 21.34
N TYR A 293 10.25 -15.01 21.16
CA TYR A 293 10.51 -15.99 20.09
C TYR A 293 9.67 -15.74 18.83
N VAL A 294 9.07 -14.56 18.69
CA VAL A 294 8.43 -14.12 17.45
C VAL A 294 9.45 -14.09 16.31
N ALA A 295 9.15 -14.77 15.21
CA ALA A 295 9.89 -14.63 13.97
C ALA A 295 9.43 -13.40 13.19
N SER A 296 10.30 -12.89 12.32
CA SER A 296 9.98 -11.84 11.34
C SER A 296 10.33 -12.35 9.95
N PRO A 297 9.35 -12.59 9.06
CA PRO A 297 7.89 -12.41 9.18
C PRO A 297 7.22 -13.33 10.22
N ALA A 298 6.15 -12.86 10.85
CA ALA A 298 5.41 -13.56 11.91
C ALA A 298 4.91 -14.97 11.56
N LEU A 299 4.69 -15.28 10.28
CA LEU A 299 4.35 -16.64 9.83
C LEU A 299 5.43 -17.67 10.19
N GLY A 300 6.68 -17.22 10.35
CA GLY A 300 7.80 -18.06 10.73
C GLY A 300 7.73 -18.57 12.18
N SER A 301 6.92 -17.96 13.05
CA SER A 301 6.82 -18.32 14.46
C SER A 301 6.13 -19.67 14.67
N ALA A 302 5.35 -20.12 13.68
CA ALA A 302 4.61 -21.36 13.77
C ALA A 302 5.55 -22.59 13.69
N GLY A 303 5.20 -23.66 14.42
CA GLY A 303 5.79 -25.00 14.30
C GLY A 303 5.80 -25.53 12.86
N VAL A 304 6.71 -26.45 12.56
CA VAL A 304 7.11 -26.85 11.18
C VAL A 304 5.92 -27.17 10.26
N MET A 305 4.99 -28.02 10.69
CA MET A 305 3.83 -28.41 9.86
C MET A 305 2.92 -27.23 9.55
N VAL A 306 2.57 -26.46 10.59
CA VAL A 306 1.67 -25.33 10.49
C VAL A 306 2.31 -24.18 9.71
N LYS A 307 3.62 -23.97 9.86
CA LYS A 307 4.40 -23.01 9.06
C LYS A 307 4.32 -23.32 7.58
N LYS A 308 4.45 -24.60 7.18
CA LYS A 308 4.30 -25.02 5.78
C LYS A 308 2.89 -24.75 5.24
N ILE A 309 1.86 -25.05 6.03
CA ILE A 309 0.46 -24.79 5.65
C ILE A 309 0.23 -23.27 5.51
N ALA A 310 0.64 -22.48 6.51
CA ALA A 310 0.46 -21.03 6.53
C ALA A 310 1.15 -20.36 5.32
N TYR A 311 2.42 -20.67 5.06
CA TYR A 311 3.12 -20.14 3.88
C TYR A 311 2.56 -20.70 2.57
N GLY A 312 2.08 -21.94 2.54
CA GLY A 312 1.41 -22.51 1.36
C GLY A 312 0.18 -21.69 0.94
N PHE A 313 -0.66 -21.29 1.89
CA PHE A 313 -1.80 -20.40 1.60
C PHE A 313 -1.37 -18.94 1.37
N ALA A 314 -0.33 -18.46 2.05
CA ALA A 314 0.12 -17.07 1.96
C ALA A 314 0.86 -16.76 0.65
N LEU A 315 1.59 -17.72 0.09
CA LEU A 315 2.42 -17.52 -1.12
C LEU A 315 1.63 -16.95 -2.31
N PRO A 316 0.45 -17.48 -2.69
CA PRO A 316 -0.38 -16.87 -3.73
C PRO A 316 -0.70 -15.39 -3.47
N GLY A 317 -1.07 -15.04 -2.24
CA GLY A 317 -1.33 -13.65 -1.83
C GLY A 317 -0.09 -12.78 -1.92
N LEU A 318 1.05 -13.27 -1.40
CA LEU A 318 2.34 -12.58 -1.44
C LEU A 318 2.82 -12.35 -2.88
N ILE A 319 2.64 -13.33 -3.77
CA ILE A 319 2.97 -13.21 -5.21
C ILE A 319 2.14 -12.10 -5.85
N VAL A 320 0.83 -12.08 -5.57
CA VAL A 320 -0.05 -11.05 -6.13
C VAL A 320 0.28 -9.67 -5.58
N THR A 321 0.52 -9.54 -4.27
CA THR A 321 0.92 -8.26 -3.67
C THR A 321 2.25 -7.79 -4.25
N THR A 322 3.26 -8.67 -4.34
CA THR A 322 4.57 -8.35 -4.94
C THR A 322 4.45 -7.92 -6.40
N THR A 323 3.56 -8.57 -7.15
CA THR A 323 3.24 -8.22 -8.54
C THR A 323 2.70 -6.79 -8.64
N LEU A 324 1.76 -6.41 -7.76
CA LEU A 324 1.20 -5.05 -7.76
C LEU A 324 2.26 -3.98 -7.47
N VAL A 325 3.11 -4.21 -6.47
CA VAL A 325 4.11 -3.21 -6.04
C VAL A 325 5.27 -3.06 -7.01
N ILE A 326 5.55 -4.05 -7.87
CA ILE A 326 6.44 -3.89 -9.04
C ILE A 326 5.72 -3.12 -10.16
N HIS A 327 4.45 -3.45 -10.40
CA HIS A 327 3.69 -2.88 -11.50
C HIS A 327 3.44 -1.37 -11.33
N LEU A 328 3.13 -0.89 -10.12
CA LEU A 328 2.84 0.52 -9.84
C LEU A 328 3.97 1.49 -10.27
N PRO A 329 5.23 1.35 -9.81
CA PRO A 329 6.32 2.22 -10.22
C PRO A 329 6.73 1.98 -11.69
N ALA A 330 6.62 0.75 -12.21
CA ALA A 330 6.89 0.47 -13.61
C ALA A 330 5.92 1.20 -14.55
N LYS A 331 4.61 1.15 -14.24
CA LYS A 331 3.56 1.89 -14.95
C LYS A 331 3.76 3.39 -14.86
N TYR A 332 4.12 3.88 -13.67
CA TYR A 332 4.42 5.29 -13.49
C TYR A 332 5.54 5.78 -14.43
N ILE A 333 6.69 5.10 -14.42
CA ILE A 333 7.82 5.46 -15.30
C ILE A 333 7.44 5.33 -16.77
N PHE A 334 6.76 4.25 -17.13
CA PHE A 334 6.29 3.98 -18.49
C PHE A 334 5.38 5.10 -19.03
N VAL A 335 4.36 5.50 -18.25
CA VAL A 335 3.44 6.58 -18.63
C VAL A 335 4.19 7.89 -18.77
N ARG A 336 5.10 8.21 -17.84
CA ARG A 336 5.91 9.45 -17.90
C ARG A 336 6.83 9.49 -19.13
N MET A 337 7.47 8.38 -19.49
CA MET A 337 8.36 8.31 -20.64
C MET A 337 7.63 8.45 -21.98
N LEU A 338 6.43 7.88 -22.09
CA LEU A 338 5.66 7.86 -23.34
C LEU A 338 4.52 8.88 -23.38
N GLN A 339 4.38 9.75 -22.38
CA GLN A 339 3.34 10.76 -22.30
C GLN A 339 3.38 11.66 -23.55
N GLY A 340 2.21 11.87 -24.19
CA GLY A 340 2.10 12.67 -25.42
C GLY A 340 2.55 11.95 -26.69
N SER A 341 2.98 10.68 -26.62
CA SER A 341 3.32 9.88 -27.80
C SER A 341 2.19 8.93 -28.21
N ARG A 342 2.10 8.63 -29.52
CA ARG A 342 1.20 7.58 -30.05
C ARG A 342 1.52 6.19 -29.47
N HIS A 343 2.77 5.97 -29.04
CA HIS A 343 3.24 4.69 -28.49
C HIS A 343 2.67 4.37 -27.12
N LEU A 344 2.14 5.34 -26.38
CA LEU A 344 1.50 5.08 -25.09
C LEU A 344 0.27 4.18 -25.25
N VAL A 345 -0.53 4.42 -26.31
CA VAL A 345 -1.82 3.77 -26.53
C VAL A 345 -1.74 2.68 -27.62
N ALA A 346 -0.86 2.82 -28.59
CA ALA A 346 -0.70 1.84 -29.66
C ALA A 346 0.23 0.68 -29.25
N ASN A 347 -0.12 -0.55 -29.64
CA ASN A 347 0.73 -1.75 -29.46
C ASN A 347 1.94 -1.75 -30.42
N THR A 348 2.88 -0.82 -30.24
CA THR A 348 4.10 -0.72 -31.05
C THR A 348 5.26 -1.45 -30.39
N VAL A 349 6.34 -1.70 -31.14
CA VAL A 349 7.58 -2.26 -30.57
C VAL A 349 8.12 -1.34 -29.47
N VAL A 350 8.08 -0.02 -29.67
CA VAL A 350 8.47 0.97 -28.66
C VAL A 350 7.64 0.83 -27.38
N HIS A 351 6.32 0.66 -27.49
CA HIS A 351 5.45 0.41 -26.33
C HIS A 351 5.91 -0.80 -25.53
N TRP A 352 6.08 -1.94 -26.21
CA TRP A 352 6.42 -3.21 -25.54
C TRP A 352 7.83 -3.20 -24.96
N THR A 353 8.81 -2.68 -25.71
CA THR A 353 10.19 -2.58 -25.23
C THR A 353 10.26 -1.67 -24.02
N THR A 354 9.67 -0.46 -24.06
CA THR A 354 9.68 0.46 -22.91
C THR A 354 8.96 -0.14 -21.70
N TRP A 355 7.79 -0.78 -21.90
CA TRP A 355 7.03 -1.42 -20.81
C TRP A 355 7.83 -2.53 -20.11
N LEU A 356 8.40 -3.45 -20.90
CA LEU A 356 9.19 -4.56 -20.37
C LEU A 356 10.48 -4.07 -19.72
N SER A 357 11.14 -3.05 -20.30
CA SER A 357 12.34 -2.45 -19.71
C SER A 357 12.05 -1.78 -18.36
N CYS A 358 10.96 -1.03 -18.23
CA CYS A 358 10.56 -0.43 -16.95
C CYS A 358 10.30 -1.51 -15.89
N THR A 359 9.52 -2.53 -16.24
CA THR A 359 9.19 -3.62 -15.30
C THR A 359 10.42 -4.42 -14.89
N PHE A 360 11.30 -4.73 -15.86
CA PHE A 360 12.55 -5.45 -15.62
C PHE A 360 13.52 -4.64 -14.75
N GLY A 361 13.65 -3.34 -15.02
CA GLY A 361 14.49 -2.44 -14.24
C GLY A 361 14.08 -2.40 -12.76
N ILE A 362 12.79 -2.22 -12.48
CA ILE A 362 12.26 -2.26 -11.11
C ILE A 362 12.51 -3.63 -10.47
N ALA A 363 12.25 -4.73 -11.19
CA ALA A 363 12.46 -6.08 -10.66
C ALA A 363 13.93 -6.37 -10.31
N ILE A 364 14.89 -5.91 -11.12
CA ILE A 364 16.33 -6.03 -10.84
C ILE A 364 16.72 -5.22 -9.60
N ILE A 365 16.29 -3.97 -9.51
CA ILE A 365 16.65 -3.13 -8.36
C ILE A 365 16.05 -3.73 -7.08
N ALA A 366 14.80 -4.18 -7.13
CA ALA A 366 14.15 -4.87 -6.02
C ALA A 366 14.86 -6.19 -5.64
N TYR A 367 15.36 -6.95 -6.62
CA TYR A 367 16.18 -8.14 -6.40
C TYR A 367 17.49 -7.81 -5.67
N ILE A 368 18.17 -6.75 -6.09
CA ILE A 368 19.41 -6.29 -5.44
C ILE A 368 19.13 -5.89 -3.99
N ILE A 369 18.06 -5.13 -3.74
CA ILE A 369 17.66 -4.73 -2.38
C ILE A 369 17.35 -5.95 -1.52
N ALA A 370 16.54 -6.89 -2.02
CA ALA A 370 16.18 -8.11 -1.31
C ALA A 370 17.39 -9.01 -1.01
N SER A 371 18.40 -9.01 -1.88
CA SER A 371 19.65 -9.77 -1.71
C SER A 371 20.63 -9.07 -0.78
N ALA A 372 20.67 -7.73 -0.79
CA ALA A 372 21.57 -6.93 0.05
C ALA A 372 21.11 -6.88 1.51
N ILE A 373 19.80 -6.87 1.76
CA ILE A 373 19.20 -6.83 3.10
C ILE A 373 18.26 -8.04 3.26
N PRO A 374 18.79 -9.26 3.47
CA PRO A 374 17.99 -10.49 3.54
C PRO A 374 17.28 -10.66 4.90
N VAL A 375 16.96 -9.55 5.58
CA VAL A 375 16.28 -9.52 6.88
C VAL A 375 15.02 -8.66 6.74
N PHE A 376 13.86 -9.31 6.86
CA PHE A 376 12.57 -8.67 6.60
C PHE A 376 12.32 -7.45 7.50
N GLY A 377 12.51 -7.60 8.81
CA GLY A 377 12.31 -6.51 9.77
C GLY A 377 13.21 -5.30 9.50
N SER A 378 14.50 -5.51 9.22
CA SER A 378 15.45 -4.44 8.91
C SER A 378 15.13 -3.72 7.60
N LEU A 379 14.69 -4.47 6.58
CA LEU A 379 14.28 -3.87 5.32
C LEU A 379 13.04 -3.00 5.52
N VAL A 380 12.02 -3.51 6.19
CA VAL A 380 10.76 -2.81 6.48
C VAL A 380 10.99 -1.56 7.34
N SER A 381 11.80 -1.65 8.41
CA SER A 381 12.12 -0.49 9.24
C SER A 381 12.90 0.58 8.49
N LEU A 382 13.79 0.18 7.57
CA LEU A 382 14.54 1.10 6.71
C LEU A 382 13.61 1.88 5.77
N VAL A 383 12.62 1.20 5.15
CA VAL A 383 11.64 1.88 4.29
C VAL A 383 10.85 2.91 5.08
N GLY A 384 10.31 2.51 6.24
CA GLY A 384 9.56 3.41 7.11
C GLY A 384 10.39 4.60 7.59
N ALA A 385 11.66 4.38 7.92
CA ALA A 385 12.55 5.46 8.36
C ALA A 385 12.89 6.44 7.23
N LEU A 386 13.24 5.95 6.03
CA LEU A 386 13.79 6.80 4.96
C LEU A 386 12.74 7.60 4.20
N LEU A 387 11.56 7.02 4.00
CA LEU A 387 10.57 7.52 3.04
C LEU A 387 9.26 7.96 3.68
N GLU A 388 9.02 7.60 4.94
CA GLU A 388 7.77 7.87 5.64
C GLU A 388 7.95 8.67 6.93
N SER A 389 9.19 8.79 7.45
CA SER A 389 9.45 9.72 8.53
C SER A 389 9.15 11.15 8.06
N PRO A 390 8.42 11.96 8.85
CA PRO A 390 8.36 13.38 8.60
C PRO A 390 9.81 13.85 8.65
N ARG A 391 10.38 14.20 7.49
CA ARG A 391 11.53 15.08 7.47
C ARG A 391 11.00 16.40 8.04
N LEU A 392 11.07 16.52 9.35
CA LEU A 392 11.19 17.81 10.01
C LEU A 392 12.41 18.44 9.36
N THR A 393 12.18 19.19 8.28
CA THR A 393 13.00 20.33 7.94
C THR A 393 12.85 21.32 9.08
N ALA A 394 13.48 20.98 10.20
CA ALA A 394 14.03 21.94 11.14
C ALA A 394 15.32 22.41 10.49
N ASP A 395 15.17 23.35 9.55
CA ASP A 395 16.15 24.38 9.22
C ASP A 395 15.32 25.52 8.63
N GLY A 396 15.31 26.64 9.35
CA GLY A 396 14.26 27.64 9.32
C GLY A 396 14.18 28.52 8.07
N LEU A 397 13.00 29.11 7.93
CA LEU A 397 12.77 30.47 7.45
C LEU A 397 11.75 31.14 8.36
#